data_AF-E3MW91-F1
#
_entry.id   AF-E3MW91-F1
#
_cell.length_a   1.000
_cell.length_b   1.000
_cell.length_c   1.000
_cell.angle_alpha   90.00
_cell.angle_beta   90.00
_cell.angle_gamma   90.00
#
_symmetry.space_group_name_H-M   'P 1'
#
loop_
_entity.id
_entity.type
_entity.pdbx_description
1 polymer ?
#
loop_
_entity_poly.entity_id
_entity_poly.type
_entity_poly.pdbx_seq_one_letter_code
_entity_poly.pdbx_strand_id
1 'polypeptide(L)'
;MIWPEILFLAHLPLTGAFIGAGLKHLYSNPNENSNWITGGAIVATSVLLALIIGLVKWLVVRSNKETGLLKRCKIDRMIGYGGIALCGVVPRILVYFMEVKGDYVFHIHYYLTVVSLITSFIFYFLFSLTSQRYCNRINSVLHKIAHFINFFGLIVILVVTSQFIVGLHLWVIAGYHLGYFVMCWVGIREFLGALGGGTLVLKEQEESDEEKTPKVLEKEPLRLDCKLCFITYSTTTHIPRLLKECGHTVCEKCVDILLKSHNGQHVFCPFCQKVTVVNGAANSLPKNYETLEAMEWRDAAPSAPEEYIETVVCEED
;
A
#
# COMPACT_ATOMS: atom_id res chain seq x y z
N MET A 1 -6.00 4.21 4.92
CA MET A 1 -5.85 2.82 4.44
C MET A 1 -5.08 2.00 5.50
N ILE A 2 -5.73 1.62 6.62
CA ILE A 2 -5.05 1.09 7.85
C ILE A 2 -5.58 -0.33 8.22
N TRP A 3 -6.49 -0.89 7.44
CA TRP A 3 -7.28 -2.05 7.84
C TRP A 3 -6.54 -3.40 7.99
N PRO A 4 -5.54 -3.79 7.18
CA PRO A 4 -4.92 -5.12 7.34
C PRO A 4 -4.01 -5.22 8.57
N GLU A 5 -3.32 -4.15 8.95
CA GLU A 5 -2.46 -4.13 10.14
C GLU A 5 -3.29 -4.15 11.43
N ILE A 6 -4.36 -3.35 11.49
CA ILE A 6 -5.29 -3.35 12.64
C ILE A 6 -5.96 -4.71 12.80
N LEU A 7 -6.35 -5.37 11.70
CA LEU A 7 -7.02 -6.68 11.78
C LEU A 7 -6.06 -7.80 12.22
N PHE A 8 -4.79 -7.73 11.80
CA PHE A 8 -3.74 -8.65 12.25
C PHE A 8 -3.41 -8.42 13.73
N LEU A 9 -3.31 -7.16 14.15
CA LEU A 9 -3.08 -6.79 15.56
C LEU A 9 -4.28 -7.09 16.47
N ALA A 10 -5.50 -7.03 15.96
CA ALA A 10 -6.71 -7.38 16.70
C ALA A 10 -6.82 -8.90 16.98
N HIS A 11 -6.06 -9.73 16.27
CA HIS A 11 -6.00 -11.18 16.46
C HIS A 11 -4.99 -11.61 17.53
N LEU A 12 -3.94 -10.80 17.73
CA LEU A 12 -2.88 -11.02 18.73
C LEU A 12 -3.40 -11.31 20.16
N PRO A 13 -4.46 -10.67 20.68
CA PRO A 13 -4.96 -10.95 22.02
C PRO A 13 -5.57 -12.36 22.17
N LEU A 14 -6.32 -12.83 21.17
CA LEU A 14 -6.95 -14.16 21.18
C LEU A 14 -5.92 -15.27 21.03
N THR A 15 -4.96 -15.10 20.11
CA THR A 15 -3.83 -16.03 19.97
C THR A 15 -2.90 -15.97 21.17
N GLY A 16 -2.67 -14.77 21.72
CA GLY A 16 -1.83 -14.55 22.88
C GLY A 16 -2.38 -15.21 24.14
N ALA A 17 -3.70 -15.19 24.34
CA ALA A 17 -4.34 -15.93 25.43
C ALA A 17 -4.17 -17.44 25.28
N PHE A 18 -4.31 -17.99 24.07
CA PHE A 18 -4.11 -19.42 23.80
C PHE A 18 -2.65 -19.85 23.96
N ILE A 19 -1.70 -19.06 23.45
CA ILE A 19 -0.27 -19.26 23.62
C ILE A 19 0.10 -19.20 25.11
N GLY A 20 -0.41 -18.19 25.83
CA GLY A 20 -0.16 -18.00 27.26
C GLY A 20 -0.72 -19.15 28.12
N ALA A 21 -1.92 -19.64 27.80
CA ALA A 21 -2.50 -20.80 28.47
C ALA A 21 -1.67 -22.08 28.23
N GLY A 22 -1.21 -22.30 27.00
CA GLY A 22 -0.36 -23.45 26.68
C GLY A 22 1.05 -23.35 27.29
N LEU A 23 1.67 -22.17 27.30
CA LEU A 23 2.94 -21.94 28.00
C LEU A 23 2.79 -22.18 29.50
N LYS A 24 1.71 -21.69 30.11
CA LYS A 24 1.40 -21.94 31.52
C LYS A 24 1.23 -23.42 31.79
N HIS A 25 0.53 -24.16 30.92
CA HIS A 25 0.35 -25.60 31.04
C HIS A 25 1.69 -26.36 30.95
N LEU A 26 2.52 -26.05 29.96
CA LEU A 26 3.84 -26.65 29.78
C LEU A 26 4.79 -26.37 30.98
N TYR A 27 4.73 -25.16 31.56
CA TYR A 27 5.62 -24.76 32.65
C TYR A 27 5.13 -25.18 34.05
N SER A 28 3.82 -25.42 34.20
CA SER A 28 3.24 -25.81 35.48
C SER A 28 3.57 -27.26 35.87
N ASN A 29 3.94 -28.11 34.90
CA ASN A 29 4.40 -29.50 35.12
C ASN A 29 5.78 -29.73 34.47
N PRO A 30 6.87 -29.20 35.04
CA PRO A 30 8.21 -29.27 34.46
C PRO A 30 8.80 -30.69 34.44
N ASN A 31 8.24 -31.61 35.23
CA ASN A 31 8.72 -32.99 35.36
C ASN A 31 8.17 -33.92 34.26
N GLU A 32 7.31 -33.41 33.38
CA GLU A 32 6.72 -34.19 32.29
C GLU A 32 7.55 -34.08 31.01
N ASN A 33 8.13 -35.20 30.57
CA ASN A 33 9.00 -35.21 29.38
C ASN A 33 8.27 -34.77 28.10
N SER A 34 6.96 -35.02 27.99
CA SER A 34 6.09 -34.60 26.87
C SER A 34 6.12 -33.09 26.64
N ASN A 35 6.18 -32.28 27.71
CA ASN A 35 6.20 -30.82 27.65
C ASN A 35 7.47 -30.31 26.98
N TRP A 36 8.63 -30.82 27.40
CA TRP A 36 9.93 -30.47 26.84
C TRP A 36 10.09 -30.94 25.39
N ILE A 37 9.60 -32.13 25.06
CA ILE A 37 9.60 -32.65 23.69
C ILE A 37 8.78 -31.72 22.78
N THR A 38 7.58 -31.33 23.22
CA THR A 38 6.70 -30.42 22.46
C THR A 38 7.36 -29.06 22.26
N GLY A 39 7.91 -28.47 23.33
CA GLY A 39 8.60 -27.19 23.26
C GLY A 39 9.83 -27.23 22.34
N GLY A 40 10.66 -28.26 22.46
CA GLY A 40 11.82 -28.48 21.60
C GLY A 40 11.42 -28.66 20.13
N ALA A 41 10.37 -29.42 19.86
CA ALA A 41 9.84 -29.60 18.51
C ALA A 41 9.38 -28.27 17.89
N ILE A 42 8.63 -27.44 18.63
CA ILE A 42 8.20 -26.10 18.17
C ILE A 42 9.39 -25.24 17.77
N VAL A 43 10.42 -25.16 18.62
CA VAL A 43 11.60 -24.33 18.35
C VAL A 43 12.34 -24.85 17.12
N ALA A 44 12.63 -26.15 17.08
CA ALA A 44 13.36 -26.76 15.97
C ALA A 44 12.64 -26.59 14.62
N THR A 45 11.34 -26.85 14.57
CA THR A 45 10.55 -26.71 13.34
C THR A 45 10.41 -25.26 12.91
N SER A 46 10.26 -24.34 13.86
CA SER A 46 10.16 -22.89 13.56
C SER A 46 11.48 -22.35 12.99
N VAL A 47 12.62 -22.75 13.55
CA VAL A 47 13.94 -22.38 13.02
C VAL A 47 14.13 -22.96 11.62
N LEU A 48 13.80 -24.23 11.41
CA LEU A 48 13.91 -24.87 10.10
C LEU A 48 13.05 -24.14 9.05
N LEU A 49 11.79 -23.84 9.37
CA LEU A 49 10.90 -23.11 8.47
C LEU A 49 11.39 -21.68 8.22
N ALA A 50 11.94 -20.99 9.22
CA ALA A 50 12.55 -19.68 9.03
C ALA A 50 13.73 -19.72 8.05
N LEU A 51 14.60 -20.72 8.18
CA LEU A 51 15.74 -20.92 7.26
C LEU A 51 15.26 -21.23 5.84
N ILE A 52 14.26 -22.10 5.69
CA ILE A 52 13.69 -22.45 4.37
C ILE A 52 13.03 -21.23 3.73
N ILE A 53 12.16 -20.52 4.46
CA ILE A 53 11.46 -19.34 3.94
C ILE A 53 12.45 -18.21 3.64
N GLY A 54 13.48 -18.03 4.47
CA GLY A 54 14.57 -17.10 4.24
C GLY A 54 15.39 -17.45 2.99
N LEU A 55 15.69 -18.74 2.77
CA LEU A 55 16.33 -19.22 1.55
C LEU A 55 15.45 -18.96 0.32
N VAL A 56 14.15 -19.24 0.40
CA VAL A 56 13.19 -18.92 -0.67
C VAL A 56 13.20 -17.42 -0.96
N LYS A 57 13.18 -16.56 0.06
CA LYS A 57 13.27 -15.11 -0.12
C LYS A 57 14.56 -14.71 -0.84
N TRP A 58 15.69 -15.24 -0.40
CA TRP A 58 16.99 -14.98 -1.02
C TRP A 58 17.02 -15.43 -2.48
N LEU A 59 16.50 -16.61 -2.79
CA LEU A 59 16.40 -17.13 -4.15
C LEU A 59 15.49 -16.27 -5.03
N VAL A 60 14.33 -15.85 -4.52
CA VAL A 60 13.40 -14.95 -5.25
C VAL A 60 14.08 -13.63 -5.57
N VAL A 61 14.79 -13.03 -4.60
CA VAL A 61 15.53 -11.78 -4.81
C VAL A 61 16.67 -11.97 -5.82
N ARG A 62 17.41 -13.08 -5.74
CA ARG A 62 18.51 -13.39 -6.66
C ARG A 62 18.03 -13.65 -8.09
N SER A 63 16.98 -14.43 -8.25
CA SER A 63 16.43 -14.81 -9.57
C SER A 63 15.75 -13.64 -10.28
N ASN A 64 15.28 -12.65 -9.53
CA ASN A 64 14.53 -11.51 -10.05
C ASN A 64 15.31 -10.21 -9.82
N LYS A 65 16.63 -10.21 -10.06
CA LYS A 65 17.46 -9.00 -9.96
C LYS A 65 17.17 -8.00 -11.09
N GLU A 66 16.92 -8.52 -12.30
CA GLU A 66 16.74 -7.71 -13.51
C GLU A 66 15.25 -7.48 -13.86
N THR A 67 14.32 -7.99 -13.05
CA THR A 67 12.89 -7.79 -13.29
C THR A 67 12.40 -6.48 -12.68
N GLY A 68 11.47 -5.79 -13.36
CA GLY A 68 10.85 -4.56 -12.85
C GLY A 68 10.23 -4.69 -11.45
N LEU A 69 10.26 -3.60 -10.70
CA LEU A 69 9.84 -3.54 -9.28
C LEU A 69 8.40 -4.02 -9.06
N LEU A 70 7.51 -3.75 -10.03
CA LEU A 70 6.11 -4.16 -9.98
C LEU A 70 5.93 -5.69 -10.06
N LYS A 71 6.72 -6.35 -10.92
CA LYS A 71 6.70 -7.82 -11.04
C LYS A 71 7.21 -8.47 -9.76
N ARG A 72 8.26 -7.91 -9.16
CA ARG A 72 8.77 -8.33 -7.85
C ARG A 72 7.73 -8.12 -6.74
N CYS A 73 7.03 -6.98 -6.73
CA CYS A 73 5.92 -6.72 -5.78
C CYS A 73 4.87 -7.83 -5.87
N LYS A 74 4.43 -8.16 -7.09
CA LYS A 74 3.40 -9.19 -7.30
C LYS A 74 3.85 -10.55 -6.76
N ILE A 75 5.07 -10.97 -7.06
CA ILE A 75 5.64 -12.24 -6.58
C ILE A 75 5.72 -12.24 -5.05
N ASP A 76 6.28 -11.20 -4.45
CA ASP A 76 6.42 -11.10 -2.99
C ASP A 76 5.05 -11.17 -2.29
N ARG A 77 4.03 -10.47 -2.80
CA ARG A 77 2.68 -10.53 -2.23
C ARG A 77 2.02 -11.90 -2.40
N MET A 78 2.19 -12.55 -3.54
CA MET A 78 1.65 -13.89 -3.77
C MET A 78 2.27 -14.90 -2.81
N ILE A 79 3.59 -14.87 -2.63
CA ILE A 79 4.29 -15.78 -1.72
C ILE A 79 3.93 -15.47 -0.26
N GLY A 80 3.95 -14.20 0.13
CA GLY A 80 3.66 -13.77 1.51
C GLY A 80 2.25 -14.11 1.93
N TYR A 81 1.24 -13.58 1.23
CA TYR A 81 -0.16 -13.79 1.60
C TYR A 81 -0.68 -15.20 1.27
N GLY A 82 -0.12 -15.84 0.24
CA GLY A 82 -0.38 -17.26 -0.05
C GLY A 82 0.15 -18.16 1.08
N GLY A 83 1.36 -17.90 1.56
CA GLY A 83 1.94 -18.61 2.71
C GLY A 83 1.11 -18.44 3.99
N ILE A 84 0.65 -17.21 4.27
CA ILE A 84 -0.24 -16.93 5.41
C ILE A 84 -1.58 -17.67 5.28
N ALA A 85 -2.18 -17.68 4.08
CA ALA A 85 -3.42 -18.42 3.83
C ALA A 85 -3.23 -19.93 4.06
N LEU A 86 -2.11 -20.50 3.58
CA LEU A 86 -1.78 -21.92 3.79
C LEU A 86 -1.63 -22.25 5.28
N CYS A 87 -0.93 -21.40 6.03
CA CYS A 87 -0.77 -21.57 7.49
C CYS A 87 -2.11 -21.49 8.24
N GLY A 88 -3.15 -20.89 7.67
CA GLY A 88 -4.49 -20.89 8.25
C GLY A 88 -5.39 -22.05 7.79
N VAL A 89 -5.25 -22.51 6.55
CA VAL A 89 -6.11 -23.57 5.98
C VAL A 89 -5.63 -24.96 6.41
N VAL A 90 -4.32 -25.21 6.38
CA VAL A 90 -3.75 -26.54 6.67
C VAL A 90 -4.10 -27.03 8.09
N PRO A 91 -3.93 -26.24 9.17
CA PRO A 91 -4.29 -26.71 10.51
C PRO A 91 -5.77 -27.05 10.68
N ARG A 92 -6.66 -26.33 9.98
CA ARG A 92 -8.11 -26.60 10.00
C ARG A 92 -8.49 -27.91 9.34
N ILE A 93 -7.72 -28.34 8.34
CA ILE A 93 -7.94 -29.62 7.68
C ILE A 93 -7.37 -30.74 8.55
N LEU A 94 -6.14 -30.56 9.05
CA LEU A 94 -5.44 -31.57 9.87
C LEU A 94 -6.18 -31.91 11.16
N VAL A 95 -6.93 -30.97 11.75
CA VAL A 95 -7.70 -31.21 12.98
C VAL A 95 -8.72 -32.35 12.85
N TYR A 96 -9.22 -32.64 11.64
CA TYR A 96 -10.17 -33.74 11.41
C TYR A 96 -9.50 -35.10 11.25
N PHE A 97 -8.26 -35.14 10.78
CA PHE A 97 -7.53 -36.38 10.51
C PHE A 97 -6.74 -36.89 11.72
N MET A 98 -6.49 -36.01 12.69
CA MET A 98 -5.74 -36.35 13.89
C MET A 98 -6.68 -36.85 14.99
N GLU A 99 -7.24 -38.05 14.79
CA GLU A 99 -7.85 -38.83 15.87
C GLU A 99 -6.76 -39.40 16.78
N VAL A 100 -6.14 -38.53 17.59
CA VAL A 100 -5.20 -38.97 18.62
C VAL A 100 -5.99 -39.28 19.88
N LYS A 101 -5.76 -40.45 20.48
CA LYS A 101 -6.37 -40.84 21.75
C LYS A 101 -5.46 -40.39 22.89
N GLY A 102 -6.01 -39.73 23.92
CA GLY A 102 -5.32 -39.36 25.17
C GLY A 102 -4.75 -37.94 25.22
N ASP A 103 -3.90 -37.67 26.22
CA ASP A 103 -3.39 -36.33 26.56
C ASP A 103 -2.51 -35.69 25.46
N TYR A 104 -1.97 -36.51 24.54
CA TYR A 104 -1.18 -36.05 23.37
C TYR A 104 -1.95 -35.19 22.38
N VAL A 105 -3.29 -35.25 22.41
CA VAL A 105 -4.15 -34.38 21.61
C VAL A 105 -3.79 -32.91 21.88
N PHE A 106 -3.70 -32.53 23.15
CA PHE A 106 -3.42 -31.14 23.52
C PHE A 106 -2.06 -30.67 22.99
N HIS A 107 -1.02 -31.49 23.12
CA HIS A 107 0.33 -31.18 22.63
C HIS A 107 0.38 -30.93 21.13
N ILE A 108 -0.29 -31.79 20.35
CA ILE A 108 -0.30 -31.69 18.89
C ILE A 108 -1.07 -30.45 18.43
N HIS A 109 -2.23 -30.20 19.04
CA HIS A 109 -3.07 -29.03 18.78
C HIS A 109 -2.32 -27.73 19.12
N TYR A 110 -1.67 -27.68 20.28
CA TYR A 110 -0.83 -26.57 20.68
C TYR A 110 0.35 -26.38 19.71
N TYR A 111 1.08 -27.44 19.38
CA TYR A 111 2.18 -27.44 18.43
C TYR A 111 1.76 -26.85 17.07
N LEU A 112 0.68 -27.36 16.47
CA LEU A 112 0.17 -26.86 15.19
C LEU A 112 -0.17 -25.37 15.26
N THR A 113 -0.74 -24.94 16.39
CA THR A 113 -1.11 -23.54 16.59
C THR A 113 0.07 -22.60 16.67
N VAL A 114 1.04 -22.93 17.52
CA VAL A 114 2.22 -22.09 17.69
C VAL A 114 3.05 -22.04 16.41
N VAL A 115 3.31 -23.18 15.78
CA VAL A 115 4.10 -23.23 14.54
C VAL A 115 3.43 -22.43 13.42
N SER A 116 2.11 -22.59 13.22
CA SER A 116 1.37 -21.86 12.17
C SER A 116 1.35 -20.35 12.37
N LEU A 117 1.34 -19.88 13.62
CA LEU A 117 1.42 -18.46 13.93
C LEU A 117 2.83 -17.90 13.68
N ILE A 118 3.87 -18.61 14.14
CA ILE A 118 5.26 -18.21 13.91
C ILE A 118 5.57 -18.17 12.41
N THR A 119 5.17 -19.19 11.64
CA THR A 119 5.38 -19.23 10.20
C THR A 119 4.62 -18.12 9.47
N SER A 120 3.38 -17.85 9.87
CA SER A 120 2.60 -16.73 9.32
C SER A 120 3.29 -15.39 9.57
N PHE A 121 3.86 -15.20 10.76
CA PHE A 121 4.63 -14.00 11.11
C PHE A 121 5.89 -13.89 10.24
N ILE A 122 6.61 -14.98 10.02
CA ILE A 122 7.79 -15.01 9.13
C ILE A 122 7.40 -14.61 7.69
N PHE A 123 6.32 -15.18 7.14
CA PHE A 123 5.80 -14.79 5.81
C PHE A 123 5.38 -13.32 5.76
N TYR A 124 4.76 -12.82 6.83
CA TYR A 124 4.38 -11.42 6.93
C TYR A 124 5.62 -10.51 6.88
N PHE A 125 6.64 -10.76 7.68
CA PHE A 125 7.82 -9.91 7.76
C PHE A 125 8.69 -9.98 6.50
N LEU A 126 8.98 -11.17 5.98
CA LEU A 126 9.93 -11.35 4.87
C LEU A 126 9.35 -10.96 3.50
N PHE A 127 8.05 -11.09 3.33
CA PHE A 127 7.41 -10.87 2.03
C PHE A 127 6.38 -9.75 2.09
N SER A 128 5.41 -9.83 3.00
CA SER A 128 4.27 -8.91 3.01
C SER A 128 4.70 -7.48 3.37
N LEU A 129 5.38 -7.29 4.50
CA LEU A 129 5.91 -5.98 4.93
C LEU A 129 6.90 -5.41 3.92
N THR A 130 7.82 -6.25 3.42
CA THR A 130 8.78 -5.84 2.40
C THR A 130 8.03 -5.29 1.18
N SER A 131 7.04 -6.02 0.66
CA SER A 131 6.24 -5.58 -0.49
C SER A 131 5.43 -4.31 -0.23
N GLN A 132 4.86 -4.15 0.98
CA GLN A 132 4.07 -2.98 1.34
C GLN A 132 4.88 -1.68 1.40
N ARG A 133 6.21 -1.76 1.62
CA ARG A 133 7.08 -0.58 1.66
C ARG A 133 7.19 0.12 0.31
N TYR A 134 7.18 -0.63 -0.78
CA TYR A 134 7.42 -0.08 -2.12
C TYR A 134 6.22 -0.24 -3.07
N CYS A 135 5.11 -0.81 -2.62
CA CYS A 135 3.97 -1.12 -3.46
C CYS A 135 2.66 -0.97 -2.69
N ASN A 136 1.71 -0.27 -3.29
CA ASN A 136 0.38 -0.08 -2.76
C ASN A 136 -0.66 -0.85 -3.58
N ARG A 137 -1.80 -1.20 -2.96
CA ARG A 137 -2.90 -1.86 -3.66
C ARG A 137 -4.03 -0.88 -3.93
N ILE A 138 -4.52 -0.83 -5.16
CA ILE A 138 -5.78 -0.19 -5.49
C ILE A 138 -6.95 -1.10 -5.11
N ASN A 139 -7.93 -0.56 -4.39
CA ASN A 139 -9.11 -1.31 -3.95
C ASN A 139 -9.88 -1.86 -5.16
N SER A 140 -10.02 -3.19 -5.25
CA SER A 140 -10.81 -3.87 -6.27
C SER A 140 -12.06 -4.51 -5.67
N VAL A 141 -13.16 -4.61 -6.43
CA VAL A 141 -14.43 -5.24 -6.00
C VAL A 141 -14.25 -6.68 -5.49
N LEU A 142 -13.18 -7.35 -5.93
CA LEU A 142 -12.83 -8.74 -5.59
C LEU A 142 -12.70 -9.00 -4.08
N HIS A 143 -12.32 -7.99 -3.27
CA HIS A 143 -12.21 -8.16 -1.82
C HIS A 143 -13.56 -8.44 -1.14
N LYS A 144 -14.65 -7.87 -1.67
CA LYS A 144 -16.00 -8.09 -1.13
C LYS A 144 -16.44 -9.53 -1.37
N ILE A 145 -16.19 -10.03 -2.58
CA ILE A 145 -16.50 -11.42 -2.96
C ILE A 145 -15.71 -12.40 -2.08
N ALA A 146 -14.40 -12.18 -1.91
CA ALA A 146 -13.55 -13.03 -1.07
C ALA A 146 -14.02 -13.09 0.40
N HIS A 147 -14.48 -11.96 0.95
CA HIS A 147 -15.08 -11.90 2.28
C HIS A 147 -16.34 -12.76 2.38
N PHE A 148 -17.27 -12.63 1.42
CA PHE A 148 -18.49 -13.44 1.42
C PHE A 148 -18.17 -14.93 1.34
N ILE A 149 -17.30 -15.33 0.40
CA ILE A 149 -16.91 -16.73 0.23
C ILE A 149 -16.31 -17.31 1.53
N ASN A 150 -15.39 -16.59 2.17
CA ASN A 150 -14.76 -17.08 3.40
C ASN A 150 -15.76 -17.14 4.57
N PHE A 151 -16.65 -16.15 4.71
CA PHE A 151 -17.67 -16.12 5.76
C PHE A 151 -18.69 -17.25 5.60
N PHE A 152 -19.25 -17.44 4.40
CA PHE A 152 -20.16 -18.54 4.12
C PHE A 152 -19.45 -19.89 4.24
N GLY A 153 -18.20 -19.99 3.79
CA GLY A 153 -17.38 -21.20 3.97
C GLY A 153 -17.21 -21.58 5.43
N LEU A 154 -16.96 -20.62 6.34
CA LEU A 154 -16.89 -20.87 7.78
C LEU A 154 -18.23 -21.42 8.31
N ILE A 155 -19.36 -20.82 7.93
CA ILE A 155 -20.68 -21.27 8.38
C ILE A 155 -20.94 -22.71 7.92
N VAL A 156 -20.68 -23.01 6.64
CA VAL A 156 -20.84 -24.36 6.08
C VAL A 156 -19.98 -25.36 6.86
N ILE A 157 -18.71 -25.03 7.11
CA ILE A 157 -17.80 -25.91 7.85
C ILE A 157 -18.30 -26.16 9.28
N LEU A 158 -18.76 -25.13 9.99
CA LEU A 158 -19.30 -25.27 11.35
C LEU A 158 -20.58 -26.12 11.37
N VAL A 159 -21.49 -25.90 10.41
CA VAL A 159 -22.74 -26.68 10.28
C VAL A 159 -22.44 -28.14 9.96
N VAL A 160 -21.54 -28.40 9.02
CA VAL A 160 -21.12 -29.77 8.68
C VAL A 160 -20.49 -30.43 9.90
N THR A 161 -19.57 -29.75 10.59
CA THR A 161 -18.90 -30.30 11.79
C THR A 161 -19.90 -30.67 12.88
N SER A 162 -20.93 -29.86 13.10
CA SER A 162 -21.94 -30.14 14.12
C SER A 162 -22.84 -31.35 13.80
N GLN A 163 -22.88 -31.81 12.54
CA GLN A 163 -23.56 -33.05 12.17
C GLN A 163 -22.75 -34.30 12.52
N PHE A 164 -21.41 -34.21 12.46
CA PHE A 164 -20.52 -35.36 12.61
C PHE A 164 -19.89 -35.47 14.00
N ILE A 165 -19.71 -34.34 14.70
CA ILE A 165 -18.97 -34.27 15.97
C ILE A 165 -19.87 -33.64 17.04
N VAL A 166 -19.94 -34.29 18.21
CA VAL A 166 -20.76 -33.84 19.35
C VAL A 166 -19.88 -33.67 20.59
N GLY A 167 -20.28 -32.81 21.53
CA GLY A 167 -19.63 -32.66 22.84
C GLY A 167 -18.37 -31.80 22.79
N LEU A 168 -17.37 -32.11 23.64
CA LEU A 168 -16.17 -31.29 23.83
C LEU A 168 -15.31 -31.15 22.56
N HIS A 169 -15.25 -32.20 21.75
CA HIS A 169 -14.52 -32.19 20.48
C HIS A 169 -15.09 -31.16 19.48
N LEU A 170 -16.42 -30.96 19.46
CA LEU A 170 -17.06 -29.95 18.61
C LEU A 170 -16.58 -28.54 18.96
N TRP A 171 -16.53 -28.21 20.25
CA TRP A 171 -16.09 -26.89 20.72
C TRP A 171 -14.63 -26.61 20.42
N VAL A 172 -13.76 -27.63 20.56
CA VAL A 172 -12.35 -27.52 20.21
C VAL A 172 -12.22 -27.21 18.72
N ILE A 173 -12.82 -28.02 17.85
CA ILE A 173 -12.75 -27.84 16.39
C ILE A 173 -13.34 -26.49 15.96
N ALA A 174 -14.49 -26.09 16.52
CA ALA A 174 -15.09 -24.79 16.27
C ALA A 174 -14.17 -23.63 16.68
N GLY A 175 -13.46 -23.77 17.82
CA GLY A 175 -12.44 -22.83 18.26
C GLY A 175 -11.28 -22.70 17.27
N TYR A 176 -10.82 -23.80 16.67
CA TYR A 176 -9.82 -23.78 15.59
C TYR A 176 -10.33 -23.01 14.38
N HIS A 177 -11.54 -23.31 13.90
CA HIS A 177 -12.10 -22.63 12.74
C HIS A 177 -12.25 -21.13 12.95
N LEU A 178 -12.71 -20.72 14.14
CA LEU A 178 -12.85 -19.32 14.50
C LEU A 178 -11.50 -18.64 14.67
N GLY A 179 -10.56 -19.29 15.35
CA GLY A 179 -9.19 -18.79 15.58
C GLY A 179 -8.47 -18.54 14.27
N TYR A 180 -8.51 -19.48 13.33
CA TYR A 180 -7.85 -19.30 12.04
C TYR A 180 -8.66 -18.47 11.04
N PHE A 181 -9.93 -18.15 11.32
CA PHE A 181 -10.83 -17.42 10.41
C PHE A 181 -10.20 -16.15 9.86
N VAL A 182 -9.68 -15.32 10.77
CA VAL A 182 -9.10 -14.02 10.48
C VAL A 182 -7.81 -14.16 9.68
N MET A 183 -6.97 -15.16 10.00
CA MET A 183 -5.72 -15.42 9.27
C MET A 183 -5.98 -15.80 7.82
N CYS A 184 -6.90 -16.74 7.57
CA CYS A 184 -7.29 -17.10 6.20
C CYS A 184 -7.97 -15.94 5.49
N TRP A 185 -8.80 -15.16 6.19
CA TRP A 185 -9.44 -13.99 5.61
C TRP A 185 -8.42 -13.02 5.04
N VAL A 186 -7.42 -12.63 5.85
CA VAL A 186 -6.41 -11.65 5.45
C VAL A 186 -5.57 -12.24 4.31
N GLY A 187 -5.08 -13.48 4.45
CA GLY A 187 -4.27 -14.15 3.44
C GLY A 187 -5.00 -14.26 2.09
N ILE A 188 -6.21 -14.82 2.08
CA ILE A 188 -6.98 -15.06 0.84
C ILE A 188 -7.37 -13.73 0.16
N ARG A 189 -7.79 -12.72 0.93
CA ARG A 189 -8.17 -11.41 0.37
C ARG A 189 -7.00 -10.75 -0.35
N GLU A 190 -5.82 -10.78 0.26
CA GLU A 190 -4.63 -10.17 -0.33
C GLU A 190 -4.06 -11.01 -1.48
N PHE A 191 -4.10 -12.34 -1.36
CA PHE A 191 -3.66 -13.27 -2.41
C PHE A 191 -4.53 -13.17 -3.68
N LEU A 192 -5.86 -13.20 -3.54
CA LEU A 192 -6.77 -13.04 -4.68
C LEU A 192 -6.62 -11.68 -5.35
N GLY A 193 -6.37 -10.62 -4.57
CA GLY A 193 -6.06 -9.30 -5.13
C GLY A 193 -4.79 -9.29 -5.97
N ALA A 194 -3.76 -10.04 -5.57
CA ALA A 194 -2.52 -10.18 -6.34
C ALA A 194 -2.69 -11.09 -7.58
N LEU A 195 -3.60 -12.08 -7.53
CA LEU A 195 -3.87 -13.00 -8.64
C LEU A 195 -4.76 -12.36 -9.72
N GLY A 196 -5.87 -11.75 -9.31
CA GLY A 196 -6.97 -11.30 -10.18
C GLY A 196 -6.78 -9.94 -10.86
N GLY A 197 -5.55 -9.48 -11.06
CA GLY A 197 -5.28 -8.23 -11.79
C GLY A 197 -5.66 -6.95 -11.03
N GLY A 198 -5.72 -6.97 -9.70
CA GLY A 198 -5.80 -5.72 -8.94
C GLY A 198 -4.58 -4.86 -9.26
N THR A 199 -4.80 -3.63 -9.71
CA THR A 199 -3.71 -2.70 -10.10
C THR A 199 -2.86 -2.41 -8.86
N LEU A 200 -1.76 -3.15 -8.75
CA LEU A 200 -0.66 -2.85 -7.85
C LEU A 200 0.05 -1.63 -8.44
N VAL A 201 0.29 -0.62 -7.63
CA VAL A 201 1.00 0.58 -8.03
C VAL A 201 2.22 0.71 -7.13
N LEU A 202 3.36 1.11 -7.69
CA LEU A 202 4.54 1.37 -6.89
C LEU A 202 4.28 2.60 -6.02
N LYS A 203 4.76 2.58 -4.78
CA LYS A 203 4.79 3.82 -4.00
C LYS A 203 5.86 4.69 -4.64
N GLU A 204 5.48 5.87 -5.11
CA GLU A 204 6.45 6.91 -5.41
C GLU A 204 7.33 7.10 -4.16
N GLN A 205 8.63 6.94 -4.30
CA GLN A 205 9.56 7.23 -3.23
C GLN A 205 9.50 8.75 -3.00
N GLU A 206 8.75 9.19 -2.00
CA GLU A 206 9.02 10.47 -1.35
C GLU A 206 10.38 10.33 -0.64
N GLU A 207 11.45 10.51 -1.41
CA GLU A 207 12.79 10.65 -0.88
C GLU A 207 12.90 12.05 -0.27
N SER A 208 12.94 12.07 1.06
CA SER A 208 13.50 13.18 1.81
C SER A 208 15.01 13.20 1.56
N ASP A 209 15.45 13.89 0.51
CA ASP A 209 16.80 14.40 0.41
C ASP A 209 16.73 15.87 -0.02
N GLU A 210 17.21 16.71 0.89
CA GLU A 210 17.57 18.09 0.67
C GLU A 210 18.69 18.14 -0.39
N GLU A 211 18.43 18.85 -1.49
CA GLU A 211 19.41 19.36 -2.47
C GLU A 211 20.16 18.35 -3.40
N LYS A 212 19.54 17.94 -4.52
CA LYS A 212 19.92 18.30 -5.92
C LYS A 212 19.06 17.53 -6.96
N THR A 213 18.60 18.28 -7.96
CA THR A 213 17.65 18.03 -9.08
C THR A 213 17.95 16.83 -9.99
N PRO A 214 17.01 16.32 -10.83
CA PRO A 214 15.77 16.95 -11.33
C PRO A 214 14.49 16.08 -11.26
N LYS A 215 13.40 16.62 -10.71
CA LYS A 215 12.07 15.98 -10.75
C LYS A 215 11.43 16.23 -12.11
N VAL A 216 11.05 15.15 -12.80
CA VAL A 216 10.11 15.17 -13.91
C VAL A 216 8.81 15.76 -13.39
N LEU A 217 8.55 17.00 -13.80
CA LEU A 217 7.32 17.74 -13.56
C LEU A 217 6.19 16.99 -14.27
N GLU A 218 5.36 16.28 -13.51
CA GLU A 218 3.97 16.08 -13.93
C GLU A 218 3.44 17.48 -14.23
N LYS A 219 3.29 17.80 -15.53
CA LYS A 219 2.77 19.08 -15.97
C LYS A 219 1.35 19.18 -15.42
N GLU A 220 1.19 19.80 -14.27
CA GLU A 220 -0.04 20.54 -13.99
C GLU A 220 -0.35 21.34 -15.25
N PRO A 221 -1.59 21.31 -15.76
CA PRO A 221 -1.95 22.10 -16.92
C PRO A 221 -1.54 23.54 -16.63
N LEU A 222 -0.63 24.09 -17.44
CA LEU A 222 -0.14 25.46 -17.34
C LEU A 222 -1.39 26.34 -17.19
N ARG A 223 -1.63 26.85 -15.98
CA ARG A 223 -2.76 27.73 -15.72
C ARG A 223 -2.45 29.08 -16.34
N LEU A 224 -2.87 29.19 -17.58
CA LEU A 224 -2.69 30.31 -18.49
C LEU A 224 -3.71 31.43 -18.26
N ASP A 225 -4.25 31.51 -17.04
CA ASP A 225 -5.26 32.49 -16.64
C ASP A 225 -4.70 33.45 -15.59
N CYS A 226 -5.13 34.70 -15.66
CA CYS A 226 -4.79 35.66 -14.63
C CYS A 226 -5.45 35.29 -13.31
N LYS A 227 -4.67 35.10 -12.24
CA LYS A 227 -5.19 34.72 -10.91
C LYS A 227 -6.06 35.78 -10.20
N LEU A 228 -6.22 36.97 -10.79
CA LEU A 228 -7.08 38.05 -10.25
C LEU A 228 -8.44 38.11 -10.94
N CYS A 229 -8.47 38.10 -12.27
CA CYS A 229 -9.71 38.17 -13.04
C CYS A 229 -10.16 36.82 -13.60
N PHE A 230 -9.34 35.77 -13.46
CA PHE A 230 -9.57 34.41 -13.95
C PHE A 230 -9.77 34.31 -15.46
N ILE A 231 -9.29 35.30 -16.22
CA ILE A 231 -9.35 35.32 -17.69
C ILE A 231 -8.01 34.84 -18.26
N THR A 232 -8.09 33.98 -19.26
CA THR A 232 -6.94 33.49 -20.03
C THR A 232 -6.14 34.67 -20.61
N TYR A 233 -4.82 34.66 -20.42
CA TYR A 233 -3.99 35.69 -21.04
C TYR A 233 -4.05 35.62 -22.58
N SER A 234 -3.70 36.73 -23.22
CA SER A 234 -3.72 36.87 -24.67
C SER A 234 -2.68 37.90 -25.09
N THR A 235 -2.22 37.85 -26.34
CA THR A 235 -1.29 38.84 -26.90
C THR A 235 -1.89 40.26 -27.06
N THR A 236 -3.22 40.38 -27.04
CA THR A 236 -3.94 41.64 -27.36
C THR A 236 -4.67 42.28 -26.19
N THR A 237 -5.44 41.53 -25.40
CA THR A 237 -6.38 42.10 -24.40
C THR A 237 -6.02 41.82 -22.93
N HIS A 238 -5.50 40.63 -22.63
CA HIS A 238 -5.08 40.21 -21.31
C HIS A 238 -3.58 39.90 -21.32
N ILE A 239 -2.75 40.90 -21.60
CA ILE A 239 -1.30 40.71 -21.72
C ILE A 239 -0.71 40.40 -20.34
N PRO A 240 0.03 39.29 -20.15
CA PRO A 240 0.67 38.96 -18.87
C PRO A 240 1.87 39.90 -18.64
N ARG A 241 1.84 40.67 -17.55
CA ARG A 241 2.90 41.61 -17.14
C ARG A 241 3.60 41.09 -15.88
N LEU A 242 4.92 41.21 -15.84
CA LEU A 242 5.76 40.79 -14.72
C LEU A 242 5.99 41.94 -13.74
N LEU A 243 5.71 41.69 -12.45
CA LEU A 243 6.08 42.58 -11.36
C LEU A 243 7.57 42.39 -11.05
N LYS A 244 8.41 43.33 -11.51
CA LYS A 244 9.89 43.23 -11.52
C LYS A 244 10.51 42.82 -10.18
N GLU A 245 9.93 43.26 -9.07
CA GLU A 245 10.49 43.01 -7.73
C GLU A 245 10.21 41.60 -7.17
N CYS A 246 9.21 40.89 -7.72
CA CYS A 246 8.78 39.59 -7.19
C CYS A 246 8.54 38.48 -8.23
N GLY A 247 8.58 38.79 -9.53
CA GLY A 247 8.42 37.81 -10.60
C GLY A 247 6.98 37.32 -10.82
N HIS A 248 6.01 37.74 -10.00
CA HIS A 248 4.61 37.36 -10.20
C HIS A 248 4.03 38.00 -11.46
N THR A 249 3.18 37.23 -12.14
CA THR A 249 2.53 37.65 -13.38
C THR A 249 1.08 38.05 -13.14
N VAL A 250 0.69 39.22 -13.62
CA VAL A 250 -0.68 39.78 -13.54
C VAL A 250 -1.04 40.35 -14.91
N CYS A 251 -2.31 40.28 -15.36
CA CYS A 251 -2.67 40.84 -16.66
C CYS A 251 -2.61 42.37 -16.64
N GLU A 252 -2.31 42.98 -17.77
CA GLU A 252 -2.16 44.44 -17.91
C GLU A 252 -3.37 45.22 -17.36
N LYS A 253 -4.59 44.76 -17.66
CA LYS A 253 -5.83 45.36 -17.15
C LYS A 253 -5.90 45.36 -15.62
N CYS A 254 -5.50 44.26 -14.99
CA CYS A 254 -5.47 44.18 -13.52
C CYS A 254 -4.36 45.05 -12.94
N VAL A 255 -3.21 45.15 -13.59
CA VAL A 255 -2.15 46.09 -13.18
C VAL A 255 -2.64 47.54 -13.27
N ASP A 256 -3.35 47.92 -14.33
CA ASP A 256 -3.91 49.28 -14.46
C ASP A 256 -4.88 49.61 -13.33
N ILE A 257 -5.72 48.64 -12.91
CA ILE A 257 -6.61 48.82 -11.76
C ILE A 257 -5.81 49.02 -10.47
N LEU A 258 -4.77 48.22 -10.25
CA LEU A 258 -3.90 48.32 -9.08
C LEU A 258 -3.05 49.61 -9.06
N LEU A 259 -2.69 50.14 -10.24
CA LEU A 259 -1.99 51.42 -10.34
C LEU A 259 -2.90 52.59 -9.98
N LYS A 260 -4.18 52.54 -10.39
CA LYS A 260 -5.16 53.60 -10.08
C LYS A 260 -5.39 53.76 -8.58
N SER A 261 -5.27 52.71 -7.78
CA SER A 261 -5.42 52.82 -6.32
C SER A 261 -4.23 53.51 -5.62
N HIS A 262 -3.10 53.70 -6.32
CA HIS A 262 -1.87 54.27 -5.77
C HIS A 262 -1.29 55.40 -6.64
N ASN A 263 -2.17 56.23 -7.22
CA ASN A 263 -1.81 57.40 -8.03
C ASN A 263 -0.82 57.10 -9.18
N GLY A 264 -0.79 55.87 -9.70
CA GLY A 264 0.06 55.47 -10.82
C GLY A 264 1.56 55.36 -10.50
N GLN A 265 1.96 55.37 -9.22
CA GLN A 265 3.38 55.34 -8.84
C GLN A 265 3.89 53.92 -8.61
N HIS A 266 3.14 53.12 -7.85
CA HIS A 266 3.56 51.81 -7.38
C HIS A 266 2.40 50.81 -7.34
N VAL A 267 2.73 49.52 -7.42
CA VAL A 267 1.79 48.40 -7.33
C VAL A 267 2.23 47.50 -6.19
N PHE A 268 1.29 47.15 -5.29
CA PHE A 268 1.48 46.05 -4.35
C PHE A 268 1.13 44.74 -5.02
N CYS A 269 2.05 43.78 -5.00
CA CYS A 269 1.75 42.44 -5.52
C CYS A 269 0.64 41.79 -4.68
N PRO A 270 -0.48 41.36 -5.27
CA PRO A 270 -1.58 40.76 -4.50
C PRO A 270 -1.25 39.36 -3.94
N PHE A 271 -0.16 38.74 -4.41
CA PHE A 271 0.24 37.39 -3.97
C PHE A 271 1.29 37.40 -2.86
N CYS A 272 2.19 38.40 -2.85
CA CYS A 272 3.31 38.45 -1.91
C CYS A 272 3.53 39.82 -1.25
N GLN A 273 2.64 40.79 -1.52
CA GLN A 273 2.64 42.15 -0.97
C GLN A 273 3.89 43.00 -1.24
N LYS A 274 4.85 42.51 -2.04
CA LYS A 274 6.02 43.29 -2.43
C LYS A 274 5.63 44.45 -3.36
N VAL A 275 6.17 45.63 -3.06
CA VAL A 275 5.97 46.86 -3.84
C VAL A 275 6.81 46.81 -5.11
N THR A 276 6.20 47.12 -6.25
CA THR A 276 6.89 47.37 -7.53
C THR A 276 6.65 48.81 -7.96
N VAL A 277 7.72 49.59 -8.13
CA VAL A 277 7.64 50.96 -8.64
C VAL A 277 7.55 50.93 -10.16
N VAL A 278 6.49 51.52 -10.72
CA VAL A 278 6.19 51.46 -12.16
C VAL A 278 6.47 52.79 -12.85
N ASN A 279 6.28 53.92 -12.13
CA ASN A 279 6.50 55.29 -12.63
C ASN A 279 5.96 55.50 -14.05
N GLY A 280 4.71 55.09 -14.30
CA GLY A 280 4.10 55.08 -15.63
C GLY A 280 2.86 54.18 -15.72
N ALA A 281 2.41 53.92 -16.94
CA ALA A 281 1.28 53.02 -17.20
C ALA A 281 1.67 51.54 -17.06
N ALA A 282 0.69 50.63 -16.91
CA ALA A 282 0.97 49.19 -16.77
C ALA A 282 1.78 48.58 -17.92
N ASN A 283 1.71 49.20 -19.10
CA ASN A 283 2.46 48.75 -20.28
C ASN A 283 3.98 48.92 -20.18
N SER A 284 4.47 49.69 -19.21
CA SER A 284 5.91 49.87 -18.93
C SER A 284 6.51 48.67 -18.19
N LEU A 285 5.68 47.81 -17.61
CA LEU A 285 6.12 46.53 -17.05
C LEU A 285 6.44 45.54 -18.17
N PRO A 286 7.48 44.71 -18.01
CA PRO A 286 7.84 43.71 -19.02
C PRO A 286 6.72 42.69 -19.21
N LYS A 287 6.52 42.24 -20.45
CA LYS A 287 5.63 41.12 -20.76
C LYS A 287 6.26 39.81 -20.26
N ASN A 288 5.43 38.87 -19.81
CA ASN A 288 5.88 37.51 -19.59
C ASN A 288 5.83 36.74 -20.92
N TYR A 289 6.95 36.73 -21.65
CA TYR A 289 7.04 36.03 -22.94
C TYR A 289 6.91 34.51 -22.79
N GLU A 290 7.37 33.92 -21.68
CA GLU A 290 7.19 32.47 -21.43
C GLU A 290 5.71 32.08 -21.33
N THR A 291 4.89 32.93 -20.70
CA THR A 291 3.44 32.72 -20.61
C THR A 291 2.75 32.91 -21.97
N LEU A 292 3.20 33.88 -22.77
CA LEU A 292 2.67 34.10 -24.11
C LEU A 292 3.04 32.97 -25.08
N GLU A 293 4.27 32.48 -25.01
CA GLU A 293 4.72 31.35 -25.81
C GLU A 293 3.94 30.09 -25.42
N ALA A 294 3.81 29.80 -24.12
CA ALA A 294 3.02 28.66 -23.63
C ALA A 294 1.55 28.67 -24.12
N MET A 295 0.96 29.85 -24.38
CA MET A 295 -0.37 29.99 -24.99
C MET A 295 -0.37 29.59 -26.46
N GLU A 296 0.60 30.08 -27.22
CA GLU A 296 0.74 29.76 -28.63
C GLU A 296 0.92 28.25 -28.82
N TRP A 297 1.71 27.59 -27.97
CA TRP A 297 1.84 26.13 -27.97
C TRP A 297 0.54 25.40 -27.63
N ARG A 298 -0.25 25.90 -26.67
CA ARG A 298 -1.57 25.33 -26.34
C ARG A 298 -2.54 25.48 -27.51
N ASP A 299 -2.59 26.66 -28.12
CA ASP A 299 -3.54 26.99 -29.17
C ASP A 299 -3.15 26.34 -30.52
N ALA A 300 -1.87 25.98 -30.71
CA ALA A 300 -1.35 25.25 -31.86
C ALA A 300 -1.44 23.71 -31.73
N ALA A 301 -1.78 23.18 -30.55
CA ALA A 301 -1.94 21.74 -30.37
C ALA A 301 -3.18 21.25 -31.13
N PRO A 302 -3.05 20.33 -32.11
CA PRO A 302 -4.22 19.75 -32.76
C PRO A 302 -5.07 19.05 -31.70
N SER A 303 -6.39 19.21 -31.78
CA SER A 303 -7.35 18.51 -30.93
C SER A 303 -7.31 17.00 -31.24
N ALA A 304 -6.30 16.31 -30.70
CA ALA A 304 -6.20 14.87 -30.70
C ALA A 304 -6.91 14.33 -29.44
N PRO A 305 -7.73 13.28 -29.56
CA PRO A 305 -8.29 12.61 -28.39
C PRO A 305 -7.16 12.02 -27.54
N GLU A 306 -7.36 12.02 -26.22
CA GLU A 306 -6.49 11.36 -25.25
C GLU A 306 -6.33 9.87 -25.58
N GLU A 307 -5.30 9.48 -26.34
CA GLU A 307 -4.68 8.16 -26.16
C GLU A 307 -3.30 8.05 -26.84
N TYR A 308 -2.30 7.77 -25.98
CA TYR A 308 -1.06 7.04 -26.26
C TYR A 308 -0.05 7.63 -27.28
N ILE A 309 0.98 8.32 -26.77
CA ILE A 309 2.25 8.52 -27.50
C ILE A 309 3.27 7.52 -26.96
N GLU A 310 3.59 6.56 -27.82
CA GLU A 310 4.69 5.61 -27.72
C GLU A 310 6.02 6.38 -27.83
N THR A 311 6.91 6.21 -26.86
CA THR A 311 8.21 6.87 -26.84
C THR A 311 9.15 6.26 -27.87
N VAL A 312 9.49 7.03 -28.91
CA VAL A 312 10.66 6.80 -29.76
C VAL A 312 11.90 7.11 -28.93
N VAL A 313 12.74 6.09 -28.71
CA VAL A 313 14.09 6.25 -28.15
C VAL A 313 15.01 6.64 -29.28
N CYS A 314 15.65 7.81 -29.19
CA CYS A 314 16.78 8.14 -30.06
C CYS A 314 18.01 7.35 -29.55
N GLU A 315 18.63 6.57 -30.43
CA GLU A 315 19.97 6.01 -30.25
C GLU A 315 21.00 7.14 -30.29
N GLU A 316 21.98 7.12 -29.37
CA GLU A 316 23.17 7.95 -29.43
C GLU A 316 24.35 7.11 -29.93
N ASP A 317 25.11 7.73 -30.85
CA ASP A 317 26.31 7.24 -31.55
C ASP A 317 27.51 6.89 -30.64
#